data_AF-A0A316QPA9-F1
#
_entry.id   AF-A0A316QPA9-F1
#
_cell.length_a   1.000
_cell.length_b   1.000
_cell.length_c   1.000
_cell.angle_alpha   90.00
_cell.angle_beta   90.00
_cell.angle_gamma   90.00
#
_symmetry.space_group_name_H-M   'P 1'
#
loop_
_entity.id
_entity.type
_entity.pdbx_description
1 polymer ?
#
loop_
_entity_poly.entity_id
_entity_poly.type
_entity_poly.pdbx_seq_one_letter_code
_entity_poly.pdbx_strand_id
1 'polypeptide(L)'
;MKKRRLLAMAAILFCVIGLFSFSGCTAKYKLSIKNEPNIAVLSRLKTRYAAGEQVMVVTEVVLDADVEVFLNGQSIGKQTAVYTENGYQWEYYFDMPARNAVLKFEIISGGGLLPAPVEIKNIWYVRTGWAENTNKSYQIIKSVEALNAYSESNKAIFQLENAVAYHNAVKNYDDDFFETYFIVLVVLEEGSGGNSHKVRSCFSDQRELTLNVERIVPEAGDCAMQGWHIFLELSKDYGDIDRVKIEIIN
;
A
#
# COMPACT_ATOMS: atom_id res chain seq x y z
N MET A 1 -69.99 24.99 -50.05
CA MET A 1 -68.98 26.00 -49.63
C MET A 1 -68.55 25.65 -48.21
N LYS A 2 -67.32 25.39 -47.77
CA LYS A 2 -65.92 25.61 -48.17
C LYS A 2 -65.16 24.28 -47.86
N LYS A 3 -64.40 23.63 -48.74
CA LYS A 3 -62.98 23.89 -49.10
C LYS A 3 -62.07 24.21 -47.90
N ARG A 4 -61.22 23.24 -47.50
CA ARG A 4 -59.74 23.21 -47.58
C ARG A 4 -59.18 22.17 -46.59
N ARG A 5 -58.56 21.09 -47.08
CA ARG A 5 -57.11 20.91 -47.35
C ARG A 5 -56.31 20.78 -46.04
N LEU A 6 -55.27 19.99 -45.87
CA LEU A 6 -54.51 18.94 -46.59
C LEU A 6 -53.23 18.81 -45.73
N LEU A 7 -52.66 17.60 -45.53
CA LEU A 7 -51.26 17.27 -45.14
C LEU A 7 -51.31 16.02 -44.24
N ALA A 8 -51.18 14.78 -44.72
CA ALA A 8 -50.06 14.12 -45.42
C ALA A 8 -48.87 13.81 -44.50
N MET A 9 -48.64 12.52 -44.23
CA MET A 9 -47.38 11.73 -44.26
C MET A 9 -47.51 10.53 -43.30
N ALA A 10 -47.72 9.32 -43.84
CA ALA A 10 -46.67 8.34 -44.18
C ALA A 10 -46.19 7.58 -42.92
N ALA A 11 -46.69 6.36 -42.69
CA ALA A 11 -46.01 5.08 -42.99
C ALA A 11 -44.85 4.81 -41.99
N ILE A 12 -44.81 3.71 -41.25
CA ILE A 12 -44.48 2.36 -41.74
C ILE A 12 -44.80 1.32 -40.65
N LEU A 13 -45.29 0.19 -41.14
CA LEU A 13 -45.49 -1.12 -40.53
C LEU A 13 -44.27 -1.66 -39.77
N PHE A 14 -44.44 -2.18 -38.55
CA PHE A 14 -43.61 -3.30 -38.06
C PHE A 14 -44.50 -4.35 -37.41
N CYS A 15 -44.63 -5.46 -38.13
CA CYS A 15 -45.19 -6.71 -37.67
C CYS A 15 -44.03 -7.72 -37.61
N VAL A 16 -44.15 -8.70 -36.71
CA VAL A 16 -43.34 -9.94 -36.60
C VAL A 16 -41.91 -9.68 -36.06
N ILE A 17 -41.30 -10.42 -35.12
CA ILE A 17 -41.22 -11.87 -34.87
C ILE A 17 -40.85 -12.08 -33.39
N GLY A 18 -41.38 -13.13 -32.77
CA GLY A 18 -41.19 -13.45 -31.36
C GLY A 18 -39.74 -13.75 -30.95
N LEU A 19 -39.49 -13.65 -29.65
CA LEU A 19 -38.31 -14.23 -29.03
C LEU A 19 -38.76 -15.22 -27.97
N PHE A 20 -38.67 -16.48 -28.40
CA PHE A 20 -38.54 -17.67 -27.59
C PHE A 20 -37.88 -17.38 -26.25
N SER A 21 -38.59 -17.70 -25.17
CA SER A 21 -37.98 -18.05 -23.90
C SER A 21 -37.17 -19.33 -24.11
N PHE A 22 -35.94 -19.17 -24.60
CA PHE A 22 -34.95 -20.22 -24.51
C PHE A 22 -34.60 -20.37 -23.04
N SER A 23 -35.09 -21.46 -22.45
CA SER A 23 -34.44 -22.17 -21.36
C SER A 23 -33.09 -22.69 -21.87
N GLY A 24 -32.21 -21.77 -22.28
CA GLY A 24 -30.92 -22.06 -22.86
C GLY A 24 -29.95 -22.33 -21.73
N CYS A 25 -29.30 -23.49 -21.77
CA CYS A 25 -28.05 -23.69 -21.05
C CYS A 25 -27.12 -22.54 -21.44
N THR A 26 -27.01 -21.51 -20.60
CA THR A 26 -26.22 -20.33 -20.91
C THR A 26 -24.79 -20.80 -21.07
N ALA A 27 -24.25 -20.68 -22.29
CA ALA A 27 -22.89 -21.11 -22.58
C ALA A 27 -21.93 -20.42 -21.60
N LYS A 28 -21.09 -21.21 -20.93
CA LYS A 28 -20.12 -20.71 -19.95
C LYS A 28 -18.72 -20.73 -20.54
N TYR A 29 -18.08 -19.58 -20.51
CA TYR A 29 -16.78 -19.33 -21.12
C TYR A 29 -15.69 -19.34 -20.05
N LYS A 30 -14.51 -19.87 -20.40
CA LYS A 30 -13.37 -19.94 -19.49
C LYS A 30 -12.69 -18.57 -19.39
N LEU A 31 -12.40 -18.14 -18.17
CA LEU A 31 -11.47 -17.04 -17.90
C LEU A 31 -10.11 -17.64 -17.54
N SER A 32 -9.04 -17.15 -18.17
CA SER A 32 -7.66 -17.47 -17.84
C SER A 32 -6.92 -16.19 -17.50
N ILE A 33 -5.96 -16.24 -16.58
CA ILE A 33 -5.13 -15.09 -16.23
C ILE A 33 -3.71 -15.38 -16.70
N LYS A 34 -3.17 -14.45 -17.49
CA LYS A 34 -1.74 -14.41 -17.81
C LYS A 34 -1.10 -13.37 -16.89
N ASN A 35 -0.60 -13.84 -15.74
CA ASN A 35 -0.10 -12.99 -14.66
C ASN A 35 1.38 -12.64 -14.86
N GLU A 36 1.68 -11.86 -15.89
CA GLU A 36 3.00 -11.29 -16.14
C GLU A 36 2.83 -9.77 -16.22
N PRO A 37 3.14 -9.00 -15.15
CA PRO A 37 3.89 -9.36 -13.93
C PRO A 37 3.07 -10.17 -12.91
N ASN A 38 3.75 -10.85 -11.97
CA ASN A 38 3.16 -11.70 -10.91
C ASN A 38 2.41 -10.86 -9.84
N ILE A 39 1.33 -10.18 -10.22
CA ILE A 39 0.49 -9.41 -9.30
C ILE A 39 -0.39 -10.38 -8.50
N ALA A 40 -0.44 -10.24 -7.18
CA ALA A 40 -1.27 -11.09 -6.34
C ALA A 40 -2.77 -10.80 -6.56
N VAL A 41 -3.51 -11.82 -7.01
CA VAL A 41 -4.97 -11.77 -7.15
C VAL A 41 -5.60 -12.24 -5.85
N LEU A 42 -6.33 -11.35 -5.18
CA LEU A 42 -6.96 -11.58 -3.88
C LEU A 42 -8.39 -12.14 -4.03
N SER A 43 -9.06 -11.88 -5.15
CA SER A 43 -10.42 -12.38 -5.38
C SER A 43 -10.46 -13.86 -5.73
N ARG A 44 -11.46 -14.58 -5.21
CA ARG A 44 -11.74 -15.97 -5.58
C ARG A 44 -12.52 -16.03 -6.88
N LEU A 45 -11.82 -16.10 -8.01
CA LEU A 45 -12.42 -16.13 -9.34
C LEU A 45 -12.99 -17.50 -9.69
N LYS A 46 -14.15 -17.51 -10.35
CA LYS A 46 -14.70 -18.72 -10.99
C LYS A 46 -13.84 -19.09 -12.19
N THR A 47 -13.80 -20.38 -12.52
CA THR A 47 -13.12 -20.86 -13.73
C THR A 47 -13.92 -20.60 -15.01
N ARG A 48 -15.24 -20.42 -14.90
CA ARG A 48 -16.15 -20.15 -16.02
C ARG A 48 -17.30 -19.22 -15.65
N TYR A 49 -17.69 -18.36 -16.59
CA TYR A 49 -18.71 -17.33 -16.44
C TYR A 49 -19.69 -17.34 -17.63
N ALA A 50 -20.94 -16.90 -17.43
CA ALA A 50 -21.88 -16.68 -18.52
C ALA A 50 -21.52 -15.41 -19.32
N ALA A 51 -21.92 -15.34 -20.60
CA ALA A 51 -21.75 -14.10 -21.37
C ALA A 51 -22.54 -12.95 -20.73
N GLY A 52 -21.91 -11.78 -20.61
CA GLY A 52 -22.47 -10.60 -19.96
C GLY A 52 -22.46 -10.65 -18.42
N GLU A 53 -21.95 -11.73 -17.81
CA GLU A 53 -21.77 -11.78 -16.36
C GLU A 53 -20.65 -10.82 -15.96
N GLN A 54 -20.93 -9.88 -15.05
CA GLN A 54 -19.94 -8.96 -14.52
C GLN A 54 -18.92 -9.71 -13.66
N VAL A 55 -17.64 -9.48 -13.92
CA VAL A 55 -16.51 -10.05 -13.19
C VAL A 55 -15.78 -8.94 -12.45
N MET A 56 -15.54 -9.14 -11.16
CA MET A 56 -14.69 -8.28 -10.33
C MET A 56 -13.40 -9.00 -9.99
N VAL A 57 -12.28 -8.38 -10.34
CA VAL A 57 -10.94 -8.85 -9.97
C VAL A 57 -10.39 -7.90 -8.93
N VAL A 58 -9.96 -8.47 -7.80
CA VAL A 58 -9.30 -7.72 -6.73
C VAL A 58 -7.85 -8.14 -6.70
N THR A 59 -6.94 -7.18 -6.68
CA THR A 59 -5.51 -7.42 -6.52
C THR A 59 -4.96 -6.64 -5.33
N GLU A 60 -3.76 -7.02 -4.91
CA GLU A 60 -2.92 -6.12 -4.14
C GLU A 60 -2.63 -4.84 -4.95
N VAL A 61 -2.33 -3.77 -4.22
CA VAL A 61 -1.91 -2.49 -4.80
C VAL A 61 -0.46 -2.61 -5.27
N VAL A 62 -0.19 -2.17 -6.50
CA VAL A 62 1.18 -1.94 -6.97
C VAL A 62 1.50 -0.46 -6.72
N LEU A 63 2.23 -0.15 -5.64
CA LEU A 63 2.53 1.24 -5.31
C LEU A 63 3.44 1.89 -6.37
N ASP A 64 3.23 3.20 -6.58
CA ASP A 64 3.90 3.98 -7.63
C ASP A 64 3.83 3.31 -9.00
N ALA A 65 2.69 2.68 -9.30
CA ALA A 65 2.40 2.10 -10.61
C ALA A 65 0.98 2.44 -11.05
N ASP A 66 0.83 2.61 -12.35
CA ASP A 66 -0.43 2.46 -13.04
C ASP A 66 -0.45 1.09 -13.70
N VAL A 67 -1.49 0.32 -13.39
CA VAL A 67 -1.71 -0.99 -13.99
C VAL A 67 -2.96 -0.93 -14.84
N GLU A 68 -2.77 -1.14 -16.14
CA GLU A 68 -3.85 -1.30 -17.09
C GLU A 68 -4.13 -2.78 -17.31
N VAL A 69 -5.40 -3.12 -17.40
CA VAL A 69 -5.83 -4.50 -17.58
C VAL A 69 -6.37 -4.68 -18.99
N PHE A 70 -5.96 -5.78 -19.61
CA PHE A 70 -6.34 -6.15 -20.96
C PHE A 70 -7.13 -7.46 -20.93
N LEU A 71 -8.29 -7.45 -21.57
CA LEU A 71 -9.10 -8.64 -21.80
C LEU A 71 -9.02 -9.01 -23.28
N ASN A 72 -8.42 -10.16 -23.59
CA ASN A 72 -8.14 -10.58 -24.97
C ASN A 72 -7.40 -9.52 -25.80
N GLY A 73 -6.47 -8.78 -25.17
CA GLY A 73 -5.68 -7.73 -25.80
C GLY A 73 -6.38 -6.37 -25.94
N GLN A 74 -7.62 -6.22 -25.49
CA GLN A 74 -8.31 -4.93 -25.43
C GLN A 74 -8.25 -4.38 -24.01
N SER A 75 -7.84 -3.11 -23.85
CA SER A 75 -7.86 -2.45 -22.54
C SER A 75 -9.29 -2.38 -21.99
N ILE A 76 -9.44 -2.75 -20.72
CA ILE A 76 -10.66 -2.55 -19.93
C ILE A 76 -10.51 -1.41 -18.91
N GLY A 77 -9.36 -0.72 -18.91
CA GLY A 77 -9.09 0.44 -18.06
C GLY A 77 -8.05 0.19 -16.96
N LYS A 78 -7.82 1.26 -16.19
CA LYS A 78 -6.90 1.29 -15.04
C LYS A 78 -7.58 0.80 -13.76
N GLN A 79 -6.77 0.59 -12.74
CA GLN A 79 -7.20 0.25 -11.39
C GLN A 79 -8.20 1.25 -10.79
N THR A 80 -9.16 0.75 -10.02
CA THR A 80 -9.92 1.57 -9.05
C THR A 80 -9.38 1.28 -7.66
N ALA A 81 -8.86 2.28 -6.97
CA ALA A 81 -8.37 2.13 -5.60
C ALA A 81 -9.54 2.15 -4.59
N VAL A 82 -9.61 1.12 -3.75
CA VAL A 82 -10.65 0.99 -2.71
C VAL A 82 -9.97 0.78 -1.35
N TYR A 83 -10.41 1.51 -0.34
CA TYR A 83 -9.92 1.39 1.04
C TYR A 83 -10.80 0.42 1.83
N THR A 84 -10.17 -0.56 2.48
CA THR A 84 -10.83 -1.59 3.29
C THR A 84 -10.24 -1.64 4.70
N GLU A 85 -10.81 -2.46 5.58
CA GLU A 85 -10.24 -2.72 6.92
C GLU A 85 -8.81 -3.30 6.88
N ASN A 86 -8.43 -3.94 5.78
CA ASN A 86 -7.10 -4.53 5.57
C ASN A 86 -6.17 -3.62 4.74
N GLY A 87 -6.55 -2.36 4.51
CA GLY A 87 -5.79 -1.40 3.71
C GLY A 87 -6.35 -1.21 2.30
N TYR A 88 -5.53 -0.62 1.42
CA TYR A 88 -5.90 -0.38 0.03
C TYR A 88 -5.84 -1.66 -0.80
N GLN A 89 -6.81 -1.82 -1.70
CA GLN A 89 -6.82 -2.84 -2.75
C GLN A 89 -7.19 -2.20 -4.09
N TRP A 90 -6.87 -2.89 -5.18
CA TRP A 90 -7.26 -2.45 -6.52
C TRP A 90 -8.34 -3.35 -7.09
N GLU A 91 -9.34 -2.72 -7.68
CA GLU A 91 -10.49 -3.39 -8.27
C GLU A 91 -10.58 -3.11 -9.77
N TYR A 92 -10.94 -4.16 -10.51
CA TYR A 92 -11.14 -4.14 -11.95
C TYR A 92 -12.45 -4.82 -12.28
N TYR A 93 -13.20 -4.22 -13.20
CA TYR A 93 -14.54 -4.63 -13.57
C TYR A 93 -14.64 -4.83 -15.07
N PHE A 94 -15.23 -5.95 -15.50
CA PHE A 94 -15.57 -6.18 -16.91
C PHE A 94 -16.73 -7.16 -17.05
N ASP A 95 -17.45 -7.08 -18.16
CA ASP A 95 -18.45 -8.09 -18.53
C ASP A 95 -17.78 -9.22 -19.31
N MET A 96 -18.07 -10.47 -18.91
CA MET A 96 -17.51 -11.63 -19.59
C MET A 96 -17.99 -11.69 -21.05
N PRO A 97 -17.09 -11.77 -22.05
CA PRO A 97 -17.48 -11.86 -23.44
C PRO A 97 -18.06 -13.25 -23.76
N ALA A 98 -18.81 -13.34 -24.87
CA ALA A 98 -19.34 -14.60 -25.40
C ALA A 98 -18.26 -15.49 -26.06
N ARG A 99 -17.07 -15.56 -25.46
CA ARG A 99 -15.91 -16.38 -25.84
C ARG A 99 -14.98 -16.57 -24.65
N ASN A 100 -14.12 -17.59 -24.70
CA ASN A 100 -13.05 -17.72 -23.71
C ASN A 100 -12.20 -16.44 -23.67
N ALA A 101 -11.78 -16.05 -22.48
CA ALA A 101 -11.08 -14.80 -22.27
C ALA A 101 -9.76 -15.01 -21.53
N VAL A 102 -8.77 -14.21 -21.91
CA VAL A 102 -7.48 -14.10 -21.21
C VAL A 102 -7.38 -12.69 -20.64
N LEU A 103 -7.23 -12.60 -19.32
CA LEU A 103 -6.92 -11.37 -18.61
C LEU A 103 -5.41 -11.22 -18.50
N LYS A 104 -4.89 -10.04 -18.79
CA LYS A 104 -3.48 -9.68 -18.63
C LYS A 104 -3.37 -8.34 -17.91
N PHE A 105 -2.46 -8.25 -16.96
CA PHE A 105 -2.09 -7.00 -16.31
C PHE A 105 -0.83 -6.44 -16.98
N GLU A 106 -0.77 -5.15 -17.22
CA GLU A 106 0.44 -4.48 -17.70
C GLU A 106 0.70 -3.24 -16.85
N ILE A 107 1.94 -3.12 -16.36
CA ILE A 107 2.41 -1.90 -15.73
C ILE A 107 2.72 -0.89 -16.83
N ILE A 108 1.97 0.20 -16.88
CA ILE A 108 2.05 1.19 -17.97
C ILE A 108 2.84 2.46 -17.58
N SER A 109 3.01 2.74 -16.29
CA SER A 109 3.90 3.79 -15.79
C SER A 109 4.17 3.61 -14.32
N GLY A 110 5.39 3.87 -13.87
CA GLY A 110 5.80 3.61 -12.49
C GLY A 110 5.86 2.11 -12.22
N GLY A 111 6.97 1.60 -11.69
CA GLY A 111 7.29 0.17 -11.85
C GLY A 111 8.42 -0.35 -10.98
N GLY A 112 8.64 0.27 -9.82
CA GLY A 112 9.28 -0.47 -8.75
C GLY A 112 8.29 -1.54 -8.29
N LEU A 113 8.58 -2.82 -8.56
CA LEU A 113 8.00 -3.91 -7.76
C LEU A 113 7.99 -3.45 -6.31
N LEU A 114 6.86 -3.54 -5.60
CA LEU A 114 6.98 -3.37 -4.18
C LEU A 114 7.90 -4.47 -3.66
N PRO A 115 8.93 -4.09 -2.91
CA PRO A 115 9.70 -5.03 -2.14
C PRO A 115 8.75 -5.69 -1.15
N ALA A 116 8.95 -6.98 -0.87
CA ALA A 116 8.15 -7.68 0.12
C ALA A 116 8.03 -6.83 1.41
N PRO A 117 6.83 -6.77 2.04
CA PRO A 117 6.69 -6.09 3.31
C PRO A 117 7.76 -6.62 4.26
N VAL A 118 8.42 -5.69 4.93
CA VAL A 118 9.46 -6.07 5.89
C VAL A 118 8.76 -6.53 7.15
N GLU A 119 9.05 -7.76 7.57
CA GLU A 119 8.59 -8.22 8.87
C GLU A 119 9.34 -7.46 9.97
N ILE A 120 8.59 -6.70 10.76
CA ILE A 120 9.10 -5.98 11.92
C ILE A 120 8.80 -6.83 13.15
N LYS A 121 9.85 -7.28 13.84
CA LYS A 121 9.71 -8.06 15.08
C LYS A 121 9.04 -7.24 16.17
N ASN A 122 9.50 -5.99 16.35
CA ASN A 122 8.98 -5.10 17.37
C ASN A 122 9.30 -3.63 17.04
N ILE A 123 8.52 -2.71 17.63
CA ILE A 123 8.73 -1.27 17.51
C ILE A 123 8.66 -0.61 18.88
N TRP A 124 9.68 0.19 19.22
CA TRP A 124 9.67 1.03 20.41
C TRP A 124 9.55 2.49 20.04
N TYR A 125 8.60 3.18 20.65
CA TYR A 125 8.42 4.62 20.52
C TYR A 125 8.90 5.29 21.81
N VAL A 126 10.03 5.98 21.74
CA VAL A 126 10.70 6.55 22.91
C VAL A 126 10.74 8.06 22.79
N ARG A 127 10.22 8.75 23.79
CA ARG A 127 10.36 10.20 23.93
C ARG A 127 11.73 10.56 24.50
N THR A 128 12.39 11.55 23.90
CA THR A 128 13.71 12.05 24.30
C THR A 128 13.75 13.58 24.26
N GLY A 129 14.85 14.20 24.68
CA GLY A 129 15.07 15.63 24.49
C GLY A 129 14.91 16.05 23.02
N TRP A 130 14.43 17.26 22.79
CA TRP A 130 14.30 17.84 21.46
C TRP A 130 15.65 18.36 20.96
N ALA A 131 15.92 18.18 19.66
CA ALA A 131 17.05 18.79 18.98
C ALA A 131 16.65 19.17 17.55
N GLU A 132 17.08 20.37 17.14
CA GLU A 132 16.74 20.98 15.85
C GLU A 132 17.32 20.21 14.66
N ASN A 133 16.62 20.23 13.53
CA ASN A 133 17.07 19.66 12.25
C ASN A 133 17.32 18.14 12.30
N THR A 134 16.70 17.44 13.25
CA THR A 134 16.81 15.98 13.37
C THR A 134 15.64 15.25 12.71
N ASN A 135 14.66 15.99 12.19
CA ASN A 135 13.48 15.41 11.56
C ASN A 135 13.86 14.50 10.39
N LYS A 136 13.27 13.30 10.37
CA LYS A 136 13.54 12.24 9.38
C LYS A 136 15.00 11.79 9.32
N SER A 137 15.77 11.96 10.40
CA SER A 137 17.11 11.36 10.48
C SER A 137 17.02 9.90 10.97
N TYR A 138 18.01 9.09 10.64
CA TYR A 138 18.04 7.69 11.02
C TYR A 138 19.46 7.17 11.21
N GLN A 139 19.57 6.03 11.88
CA GLN A 139 20.78 5.21 11.96
C GLN A 139 20.45 3.73 11.81
N ILE A 140 21.31 3.00 11.11
CA ILE A 140 21.24 1.54 11.02
C ILE A 140 22.29 0.96 11.97
N ILE A 141 21.83 0.30 13.02
CA ILE A 141 22.65 -0.18 14.13
C ILE A 141 22.68 -1.71 14.06
N LYS A 142 23.88 -2.26 13.88
CA LYS A 142 24.11 -3.71 13.67
C LYS A 142 24.92 -4.38 14.79
N SER A 143 25.23 -3.66 15.87
CA SER A 143 25.98 -4.19 17.01
C SER A 143 25.75 -3.36 18.27
N VAL A 144 26.06 -3.95 19.43
CA VAL A 144 26.07 -3.27 20.73
C VAL A 144 27.05 -2.09 20.73
N GLU A 145 28.23 -2.26 20.12
CA GLU A 145 29.23 -1.19 19.98
C GLU A 145 28.67 0.02 19.22
N ALA A 146 28.01 -0.21 18.08
CA ALA A 146 27.39 0.86 17.30
C ALA A 146 26.26 1.56 18.07
N LEU A 147 25.46 0.80 18.82
CA LEU A 147 24.39 1.36 19.66
C LEU A 147 24.94 2.24 20.78
N ASN A 148 26.00 1.79 21.45
CA ASN A 148 26.67 2.56 22.50
C ASN A 148 27.35 3.81 21.95
N ALA A 149 28.01 3.71 20.79
CA ALA A 149 28.63 4.84 20.11
C ALA A 149 27.59 5.91 19.73
N TYR A 150 26.42 5.48 19.21
CA TYR A 150 25.30 6.37 18.97
C TYR A 150 24.82 7.05 20.25
N SER A 151 24.56 6.25 21.29
CA SER A 151 24.04 6.74 22.57
C SER A 151 24.95 7.78 23.20
N GLU A 152 26.26 7.54 23.22
CA GLU A 152 27.24 8.47 23.78
C GLU A 152 27.35 9.75 22.94
N SER A 153 27.44 9.61 21.61
CA SER A 153 27.57 10.77 20.71
C SER A 153 26.37 11.71 20.77
N ASN A 154 25.18 11.17 21.08
CA ASN A 154 23.93 11.93 21.12
C ASN A 154 23.41 12.18 22.54
N LYS A 155 24.16 11.78 23.57
CA LYS A 155 23.75 11.85 24.98
C LYS A 155 23.31 13.24 25.39
N ALA A 156 24.13 14.25 25.09
CA ALA A 156 23.83 15.65 25.43
C ALA A 156 22.74 16.25 24.53
N ILE A 157 22.73 15.86 23.25
CA ILE A 157 21.82 16.40 22.22
C ILE A 157 20.37 16.08 22.56
N PHE A 158 20.08 14.81 22.85
CA PHE A 158 18.71 14.36 23.16
C PHE A 158 18.50 14.11 24.65
N GLN A 159 19.39 14.59 25.52
CA GLN A 159 19.33 14.41 26.97
C GLN A 159 19.10 12.93 27.37
N LEU A 160 19.77 12.01 26.66
CA LEU A 160 19.50 10.57 26.76
C LEU A 160 19.76 10.05 28.17
N GLU A 161 20.66 10.66 28.94
CA GLU A 161 20.92 10.30 30.33
C GLU A 161 19.66 10.36 31.22
N ASN A 162 18.75 11.29 30.94
CA ASN A 162 17.51 11.47 31.69
C ASN A 162 16.32 10.69 31.09
N ALA A 163 16.51 10.10 29.90
CA ALA A 163 15.46 9.39 29.18
C ALA A 163 15.34 7.93 29.66
N VAL A 164 14.63 7.71 30.77
CA VAL A 164 14.42 6.36 31.35
C VAL A 164 13.85 5.37 30.33
N ALA A 165 12.89 5.80 29.50
CA ALA A 165 12.30 4.96 28.46
C ALA A 165 13.34 4.55 27.38
N TYR A 166 14.31 5.42 27.08
CA TYR A 166 15.40 5.10 26.16
C TYR A 166 16.30 4.01 26.74
N HIS A 167 16.75 4.18 27.99
CA HIS A 167 17.56 3.16 28.67
C HIS A 167 16.84 1.82 28.79
N ASN A 168 15.53 1.84 29.03
CA ASN A 168 14.74 0.61 29.09
C ASN A 168 14.62 -0.09 27.73
N ALA A 169 14.53 0.66 26.63
CA ALA A 169 14.55 0.09 25.29
C ALA A 169 15.93 -0.52 24.96
N VAL A 170 16.99 0.26 25.17
CA VAL A 170 18.38 -0.13 24.83
C VAL A 170 18.87 -1.36 25.60
N LYS A 171 18.42 -1.56 26.84
CA LYS A 171 18.77 -2.75 27.65
C LYS A 171 18.36 -4.09 27.04
N ASN A 172 17.44 -4.10 26.06
CA ASN A 172 17.00 -5.33 25.41
C ASN A 172 17.89 -5.73 24.22
N TYR A 173 18.95 -4.96 23.92
CA TYR A 173 19.80 -5.17 22.75
C TYR A 173 21.22 -5.55 23.18
N ASP A 174 21.45 -6.86 23.23
CA ASP A 174 22.74 -7.50 23.49
C ASP A 174 23.31 -8.13 22.21
N ASP A 175 24.47 -8.78 22.33
CA ASP A 175 25.12 -9.43 21.20
C ASP A 175 24.22 -10.51 20.59
N ASP A 176 23.52 -11.31 21.41
CA ASP A 176 22.58 -12.36 20.97
C ASP A 176 21.45 -11.79 20.10
N PHE A 177 20.87 -10.64 20.49
CA PHE A 177 19.90 -9.92 19.67
C PHE A 177 20.51 -9.56 18.31
N PHE A 178 21.70 -8.95 18.33
CA PHE A 178 22.40 -8.53 17.12
C PHE A 178 23.00 -9.69 16.32
N GLU A 179 22.94 -10.94 16.76
CA GLU A 179 23.25 -12.10 15.91
C GLU A 179 22.16 -12.33 14.86
N THR A 180 20.90 -12.12 15.23
CA THR A 180 19.73 -12.43 14.38
C THR A 180 19.06 -11.18 13.79
N TYR A 181 19.11 -10.06 14.51
CA TYR A 181 18.39 -8.84 14.17
C TYR A 181 19.34 -7.65 14.05
N PHE A 182 18.83 -6.54 13.51
CA PHE A 182 19.44 -5.23 13.58
C PHE A 182 18.37 -4.17 13.85
N ILE A 183 18.81 -2.95 14.16
CA ILE A 183 17.91 -1.84 14.49
C ILE A 183 17.98 -0.79 13.40
N VAL A 184 16.82 -0.35 12.93
CA VAL A 184 16.69 0.95 12.27
C VAL A 184 16.16 1.93 13.30
N LEU A 185 17.00 2.87 13.70
CA LEU A 185 16.69 3.89 14.69
C LEU A 185 16.32 5.19 13.97
N VAL A 186 15.05 5.56 14.02
CA VAL A 186 14.54 6.79 13.41
C VAL A 186 14.41 7.88 14.47
N VAL A 187 14.87 9.08 14.15
CA VAL A 187 14.71 10.26 15.01
C VAL A 187 13.78 11.25 14.34
N LEU A 188 12.76 11.69 15.08
CA LEU A 188 11.81 12.71 14.66
C LEU A 188 11.76 13.84 15.70
N GLU A 189 11.46 15.04 15.22
CA GLU A 189 11.20 16.20 16.06
C GLU A 189 9.74 16.64 15.93
N GLU A 190 9.18 17.11 17.03
CA GLU A 190 7.81 17.62 17.07
C GLU A 190 7.75 18.97 17.79
N GLY A 191 6.95 19.89 17.23
CA GLY A 191 6.72 21.20 17.82
C GLY A 191 5.77 21.21 19.02
N SER A 192 5.24 20.04 19.40
CA SER A 192 4.31 19.85 20.53
C SER A 192 4.53 18.46 21.13
N GLY A 193 4.54 18.37 22.46
CA GLY A 193 4.74 17.16 23.23
C GLY A 193 3.49 16.28 23.25
N GLY A 194 2.35 16.84 22.84
CA GLY A 194 1.12 16.11 22.58
C GLY A 194 1.19 15.25 21.32
N ASN A 195 2.03 15.62 20.34
CA ASN A 195 2.13 14.88 19.09
C ASN A 195 2.78 13.52 19.32
N SER A 196 2.27 12.50 18.65
CA SER A 196 2.79 11.13 18.71
C SER A 196 2.91 10.51 17.33
N HIS A 197 3.55 9.36 17.26
CA HIS A 197 3.86 8.69 16.01
C HIS A 197 3.43 7.24 16.02
N LYS A 198 3.11 6.73 14.83
CA LYS A 198 2.86 5.31 14.60
C LYS A 198 3.38 4.90 13.23
N VAL A 199 4.28 3.93 13.18
CA VAL A 199 4.66 3.25 11.95
C VAL A 199 3.44 2.52 11.39
N ARG A 200 3.07 2.84 10.15
CA ARG A 200 1.93 2.22 9.45
C ARG A 200 2.35 1.13 8.48
N SER A 201 3.48 1.30 7.82
CA SER A 201 4.02 0.30 6.90
C SER A 201 5.51 0.48 6.67
N CYS A 202 6.15 -0.60 6.21
CA CYS A 202 7.58 -0.69 5.99
C CYS A 202 7.88 -1.62 4.80
N PHE A 203 8.63 -1.12 3.82
CA PHE A 203 8.94 -1.80 2.55
C PHE A 203 10.43 -1.63 2.23
N SER A 204 11.08 -2.55 1.49
CA SER A 204 12.55 -2.67 1.53
C SER A 204 13.45 -2.49 0.30
N ASP A 205 13.08 -2.37 -0.96
CA ASP A 205 13.85 -2.54 -2.23
C ASP A 205 15.20 -3.33 -2.27
N GLN A 206 15.47 -4.17 -1.27
CA GLN A 206 16.76 -4.75 -0.86
C GLN A 206 17.77 -3.77 -0.23
N ARG A 207 17.89 -2.51 -0.69
CA ARG A 207 18.92 -1.57 -0.16
C ARG A 207 18.33 -0.36 0.57
N GLU A 208 17.10 0.01 0.28
CA GLU A 208 16.42 1.16 0.84
C GLU A 208 15.11 0.76 1.53
N LEU A 209 15.06 1.03 2.83
CA LEU A 209 13.85 0.87 3.62
C LEU A 209 12.96 2.10 3.49
N THR A 210 11.77 1.97 2.91
CA THR A 210 10.73 3.00 2.98
C THR A 210 9.87 2.78 4.21
N LEU A 211 9.80 3.79 5.08
CA LEU A 211 9.05 3.79 6.32
C LEU A 211 7.94 4.86 6.29
N ASN A 212 6.69 4.42 6.40
CA ASN A 212 5.54 5.31 6.53
C ASN A 212 5.19 5.50 8.00
N VAL A 213 5.33 6.72 8.50
CA VAL A 213 5.06 7.08 9.89
C VAL A 213 3.89 8.05 9.93
N GLU A 214 2.80 7.64 10.54
CA GLU A 214 1.69 8.51 10.86
C GLU A 214 2.05 9.41 12.03
N ARG A 215 1.77 10.70 11.87
CA ARG A 215 1.83 11.72 12.89
C ARG A 215 0.41 11.94 13.45
N ILE A 216 0.25 11.72 14.73
CA ILE A 216 -1.03 11.83 15.43
C ILE A 216 -1.00 13.12 16.26
N VAL A 217 -1.88 14.06 15.91
CA VAL A 217 -1.99 15.37 16.58
C VAL A 217 -3.22 15.37 17.48
N PRO A 218 -3.07 15.62 18.79
CA PRO A 218 -4.22 15.75 19.68
C PRO A 218 -5.00 17.04 19.41
N GLU A 219 -6.28 17.05 19.77
CA GLU A 219 -7.18 18.21 19.59
C GLU A 219 -6.70 19.44 20.37
N ALA A 220 -6.08 19.23 21.54
CA ALA A 220 -5.39 20.25 22.32
C ALA A 220 -3.88 19.94 22.34
N GLY A 221 -3.09 20.81 21.74
CA GLY A 221 -1.63 20.75 21.78
C GLY A 221 -1.04 21.58 22.91
N ASP A 222 0.22 21.29 23.25
CA ASP A 222 1.07 22.19 24.02
C ASP A 222 2.15 22.81 23.10
N CYS A 223 2.90 23.77 23.61
CA CYS A 223 4.03 24.37 22.88
C CYS A 223 5.37 23.74 23.30
N ALA A 224 5.36 22.57 23.95
CA ALA A 224 6.58 21.93 24.42
C ALA A 224 7.17 21.09 23.29
N MET A 225 8.36 21.45 22.81
CA MET A 225 9.00 20.68 21.75
C MET A 225 9.46 19.31 22.26
N GLN A 226 9.39 18.29 21.41
CA GLN A 226 9.62 16.90 21.80
C GLN A 226 10.45 16.16 20.75
N GLY A 227 11.47 15.45 21.19
CA GLY A 227 12.20 14.50 20.36
C GLY A 227 11.61 13.08 20.48
N TRP A 228 11.70 12.31 19.40
CA TRP A 228 11.28 10.92 19.35
C TRP A 228 12.39 10.05 18.77
N HIS A 229 12.66 8.92 19.43
CA HIS A 229 13.47 7.83 18.92
C HIS A 229 12.56 6.63 18.70
N ILE A 230 12.43 6.19 17.45
CA ILE A 230 11.63 5.04 17.04
C ILE A 230 12.58 3.92 16.67
N PHE A 231 12.59 2.84 17.45
CA PHE A 231 13.42 1.66 17.20
C PHE A 231 12.60 0.64 16.43
N LEU A 232 13.10 0.23 15.26
CA LEU A 232 12.52 -0.86 14.49
C LEU A 232 13.47 -2.05 14.52
N GLU A 233 13.00 -3.18 15.04
CA GLU A 233 13.76 -4.44 15.10
C GLU A 233 13.49 -5.26 13.83
N LEU A 234 14.51 -5.42 12.98
CA LEU A 234 14.41 -6.11 11.68
C LEU A 234 15.30 -7.35 11.62
N SER A 235 14.85 -8.41 10.93
CA SER A 235 15.68 -9.60 10.68
C SER A 235 16.92 -9.24 9.86
N LYS A 236 18.06 -9.85 10.15
CA LYS A 236 19.27 -9.75 9.31
C LYS A 236 19.10 -10.27 7.89
N ASP A 237 18.01 -10.97 7.58
CA ASP A 237 17.65 -11.29 6.19
C ASP A 237 17.48 -10.01 5.34
N TYR A 238 17.21 -8.86 5.99
CA TYR A 238 17.19 -7.54 5.37
C TYR A 238 18.50 -6.75 5.57
N GLY A 239 19.60 -7.43 5.88
CA GLY A 239 20.87 -6.84 6.31
C GLY A 239 21.61 -6.01 5.25
N ASP A 240 21.20 -6.11 3.99
CA ASP A 240 21.72 -5.33 2.86
C ASP A 240 21.15 -3.90 2.79
N ILE A 241 20.15 -3.59 3.62
CA ILE A 241 19.63 -2.22 3.77
C ILE A 241 20.75 -1.31 4.27
N ASP A 242 20.97 -0.22 3.51
CA ASP A 242 21.94 0.83 3.81
C ASP A 242 21.34 2.24 3.74
N ARG A 243 20.09 2.37 3.28
CA ARG A 243 19.34 3.62 3.26
C ARG A 243 17.95 3.46 3.87
N VAL A 244 17.43 4.55 4.42
CA VAL A 244 16.06 4.62 4.94
C VAL A 244 15.40 5.90 4.42
N LYS A 245 14.24 5.76 3.79
CA LYS A 245 13.37 6.84 3.36
C LYS A 245 12.19 6.94 4.32
N ILE A 246 12.04 8.09 4.97
CA ILE A 246 10.98 8.31 5.97
C ILE A 246 9.91 9.24 5.41
N GLU A 247 8.69 8.72 5.30
CA GLU A 247 7.51 9.45 4.85
C GLU A 247 6.58 9.71 6.04
N ILE A 248 6.31 10.99 6.31
CA ILE A 248 5.37 11.38 7.37
C ILE A 248 3.99 11.57 6.73
N ILE A 249 3.00 10.84 7.24
CA ILE A 249 1.59 10.97 6.87
C ILE A 249 0.81 11.58 8.05
N ASN A 250 -0.19 12.41 7.76
CA ASN A 250 -1.07 13.02 8.77
C ASN A 250 -2.48 12.43 8.67
#